data_AF-A0A6F9ATX1-F1
#
_entry.id   AF-A0A6F9ATX1-F1
#
_cell.length_a   1.000
_cell.length_b   1.000
_cell.length_c   1.000
_cell.angle_alpha   90.00
_cell.angle_beta   90.00
_cell.angle_gamma   90.00
#
_symmetry.space_group_name_H-M   'P 1'
#
loop_
_entity.id
_entity.type
_entity.pdbx_description
1 polymer ?
#
loop_
_entity_poly.entity_id
_entity_poly.type
_entity_poly.pdbx_seq_one_letter_code
_entity_poly.pdbx_strand_id
1 'polypeptide(L)'
;MGGGYSLIDDVKSTEKKKNYISVLVLILCLHFGLVTQKEIFPLDMAPDSVDDKYDVCRDEAFKRVESYFLPHEKNTTTNFRRAWNIAEKHASTPKDGLQKVHSIAMYLYTNNKPQPPSESIYLNFNKAVREGRFGYGTSFQYHSLHFYLTDAIQILKQSQTSCRTTYRRTNVTFDQDVVNKEMRFGYFVSSSIHKTLYDFGNTSCFEINTCFGVNLTYYSAYANEGEVLIPPYEVFKVTNIQMKSAVNNLWCKVVYTLKSTGKWKSRGIGRDSFGAMYCFEISTCFGADISYYSVFTGEREVLIPPYEVFTVTNIQTKSPENKLCCEVVYTLASNRDGETQNGGIQDGGMQEILPLDMVRSSVDDKYDGCRGLMLMEVENMYLYNELNPNPQFNTSWNMAKPHAIPHGDLLKTEHSTAIYLYAKHLPRLNSKSIYLDFNKAVQEGNSAYMTSFKYHALHFYLTDAIQILRERQGACKEAFHRTNKKFDLSVLNHEIRFGTFATSSLRSDLTNFGNIFEVTKIQTKSPVNNLLCKVVCTLKSKGGDSDLNCKLILSGVITYFCNTSCFEINIGVGANLTYYSAYINERQKAKPSIHELKK
;
A
#
# COMPACT_ATOMS: atom_id res chain seq x y z
N MET A 1 -1.35 -63.68 -62.79
CA MET A 1 -0.37 -62.97 -61.93
C MET A 1 0.15 -61.76 -62.70
N GLY A 2 0.60 -60.71 -62.00
CA GLY A 2 1.10 -59.47 -62.61
C GLY A 2 -0.01 -58.44 -62.86
N GLY A 3 0.16 -57.23 -62.34
CA GLY A 3 -0.84 -56.16 -62.39
C GLY A 3 -0.75 -55.21 -61.20
N GLY A 4 0.33 -54.42 -61.13
CA GLY A 4 0.54 -53.44 -60.05
C GLY A 4 1.65 -52.43 -60.39
N TYR A 5 1.62 -51.30 -59.68
CA TYR A 5 2.53 -50.15 -59.79
C TYR A 5 2.47 -49.30 -61.08
N SER A 6 1.68 -48.21 -61.03
CA SER A 6 2.24 -46.85 -61.13
C SER A 6 1.22 -45.81 -60.65
N LEU A 7 1.37 -45.32 -59.42
CA LEU A 7 0.53 -44.26 -58.82
C LEU A 7 1.21 -43.54 -57.64
N ILE A 8 2.50 -43.80 -57.39
CA ILE A 8 3.20 -43.44 -56.15
C ILE A 8 4.12 -42.22 -56.33
N ASP A 9 4.63 -41.97 -57.54
CA ASP A 9 5.71 -41.00 -57.75
C ASP A 9 5.21 -39.55 -57.98
N ASP A 10 4.04 -39.36 -58.60
CA ASP A 10 3.40 -38.04 -58.72
C ASP A 10 2.98 -37.47 -57.36
N VAL A 11 2.55 -38.32 -56.43
CA VAL A 11 2.22 -37.93 -55.05
C VAL A 11 3.47 -37.40 -54.34
N LYS A 12 4.59 -38.15 -54.40
CA LYS A 12 5.88 -37.72 -53.82
C LYS A 12 6.41 -36.43 -54.45
N SER A 13 6.19 -36.22 -55.76
CA SER A 13 6.55 -35.00 -56.48
C SER A 13 5.77 -33.77 -55.99
N THR A 14 4.45 -33.92 -55.81
CA THR A 14 3.58 -32.84 -55.32
C THR A 14 3.75 -32.58 -53.83
N GLU A 15 3.98 -33.60 -52.99
CA GLU A 15 4.35 -33.43 -51.58
C GLU A 15 5.68 -32.68 -51.42
N LYS A 16 6.74 -33.07 -52.15
CA LYS A 16 8.03 -32.35 -52.10
C LYS A 16 7.88 -30.87 -52.47
N LYS A 17 7.11 -30.54 -53.50
CA LYS A 17 6.84 -29.14 -53.88
C LYS A 17 6.05 -28.38 -52.83
N LYS A 18 5.00 -28.98 -52.24
CA LYS A 18 4.25 -28.38 -51.12
C LYS A 18 5.14 -28.13 -49.91
N ASN A 19 5.97 -29.11 -49.52
CA ASN A 19 6.88 -28.97 -48.38
C ASN A 19 7.94 -27.89 -48.62
N TYR A 20 8.50 -27.79 -49.84
CA TYR A 20 9.44 -26.70 -50.17
C TYR A 20 8.80 -25.31 -50.08
N ILE A 21 7.55 -25.16 -50.56
CA ILE A 21 6.81 -23.90 -50.45
C ILE A 21 6.49 -23.58 -48.99
N SER A 22 5.99 -24.54 -48.21
CA SER A 22 5.71 -24.33 -46.77
C SER A 22 6.96 -23.97 -45.98
N VAL A 23 8.11 -24.58 -46.30
CA VAL A 23 9.40 -24.24 -45.67
C VAL A 23 9.87 -22.83 -46.09
N LEU A 24 9.75 -22.45 -47.37
CA LEU A 24 10.04 -21.08 -47.80
C LEU A 24 9.13 -20.04 -47.15
N VAL A 25 7.83 -20.33 -47.02
CA VAL A 25 6.87 -19.46 -46.31
C VAL A 25 7.20 -19.38 -44.83
N LEU A 26 7.57 -20.49 -44.17
CA LEU A 26 8.03 -20.48 -42.77
C LEU A 26 9.33 -19.67 -42.60
N ILE A 27 10.30 -19.82 -43.50
CA ILE A 27 11.56 -19.05 -43.46
C ILE A 27 11.27 -17.56 -43.70
N LEU A 28 10.39 -17.21 -44.63
CA LEU A 28 9.95 -15.82 -44.83
C LEU A 28 9.21 -15.28 -43.60
N CYS A 29 8.29 -16.04 -43.00
CA CYS A 29 7.62 -15.66 -41.76
C CYS A 29 8.58 -15.54 -40.56
N LEU A 30 9.69 -16.27 -40.53
CA LEU A 30 10.73 -16.12 -39.51
C LEU A 30 11.61 -14.88 -39.76
N HIS A 31 11.86 -14.50 -41.01
CA HIS A 31 12.62 -13.27 -41.34
C HIS A 31 11.76 -12.00 -41.22
N PHE A 32 10.46 -12.05 -41.54
CA PHE A 32 9.52 -10.95 -41.35
C PHE A 32 8.88 -10.91 -39.94
N GLY A 33 8.92 -12.01 -39.19
CA GLY A 33 8.35 -12.13 -37.84
C GLY A 33 9.13 -11.41 -36.74
N LEU A 34 10.32 -10.90 -37.05
CA LEU A 34 11.18 -10.12 -36.13
C LEU A 34 11.16 -8.60 -36.43
N VAL A 35 10.03 -8.09 -36.95
CA VAL A 35 9.70 -6.67 -36.79
C VAL A 35 9.44 -6.41 -35.30
N THR A 36 10.50 -6.01 -34.58
CA THR A 36 10.38 -5.49 -33.22
C THR A 36 9.55 -4.21 -33.27
N GLN A 37 8.27 -4.29 -32.88
CA GLN A 37 7.45 -3.09 -32.75
C GLN A 37 8.13 -2.15 -31.75
N LYS A 38 8.52 -0.99 -32.27
CA LYS A 38 9.31 -0.02 -31.53
C LYS A 38 8.40 0.68 -30.53
N GLU A 39 8.57 0.34 -29.25
CA GLU A 39 7.77 0.88 -28.13
C GLU A 39 7.62 2.41 -28.24
N ILE A 40 6.36 2.85 -28.21
CA ILE A 40 5.95 4.24 -28.22
C ILE A 40 5.48 4.56 -26.80
N PHE A 41 6.17 5.47 -26.14
CA PHE A 41 5.86 5.87 -24.78
C PHE A 41 4.78 6.96 -24.79
N PRO A 42 3.74 6.85 -23.95
CA PRO A 42 2.69 7.87 -23.89
C PRO A 42 3.23 9.19 -23.34
N LEU A 43 2.63 10.29 -23.79
CA LEU A 43 2.80 11.63 -23.23
C LEU A 43 1.48 12.11 -22.64
N ASP A 44 1.08 11.44 -21.56
CA ASP A 44 -0.18 11.64 -20.86
C ASP A 44 0.03 12.33 -19.49
N MET A 45 -0.97 12.27 -18.60
CA MET A 45 -0.89 12.82 -17.25
C MET A 45 -0.25 11.86 -16.22
N ALA A 46 0.40 10.79 -16.65
CA ALA A 46 1.09 9.77 -15.86
C ALA A 46 0.27 9.29 -14.65
N PRO A 47 -0.78 8.46 -14.82
CA PRO A 47 -1.74 8.14 -13.78
C PRO A 47 -1.20 7.29 -12.63
N ASP A 48 -0.12 6.56 -12.88
CA ASP A 48 0.45 5.53 -11.99
C ASP A 48 1.82 5.93 -11.42
N SER A 49 2.18 7.20 -11.63
CA SER A 49 3.35 7.86 -11.08
C SER A 49 3.24 8.06 -9.57
N VAL A 50 4.33 7.80 -8.85
CA VAL A 50 4.60 8.28 -7.49
C VAL A 50 4.96 9.76 -7.56
N ASP A 51 3.96 10.61 -7.41
CA ASP A 51 4.03 12.04 -7.72
C ASP A 51 3.97 12.96 -6.49
N ASP A 52 4.32 12.47 -5.31
CA ASP A 52 4.21 13.26 -4.07
C ASP A 52 5.16 14.47 -4.01
N LYS A 53 4.74 15.45 -3.20
CA LYS A 53 5.43 16.71 -2.91
C LYS A 53 5.65 16.93 -1.41
N TYR A 54 5.05 16.13 -0.52
CA TYR A 54 5.20 16.18 0.95
C TYR A 54 4.88 17.53 1.62
N ASP A 55 4.20 18.46 0.92
CA ASP A 55 3.98 19.86 1.33
C ASP A 55 3.38 20.06 2.75
N VAL A 56 2.68 19.05 3.27
CA VAL A 56 1.93 19.11 4.55
C VAL A 56 2.43 18.09 5.58
N CYS A 57 3.43 17.26 5.24
CA CYS A 57 3.97 16.20 6.10
C CYS A 57 5.49 16.06 5.96
N ARG A 58 6.17 17.13 5.52
CA ARG A 58 7.60 17.15 5.19
C ARG A 58 8.48 16.66 6.33
N ASP A 59 8.23 17.13 7.55
CA ASP A 59 9.11 16.89 8.69
C ASP A 59 8.86 15.50 9.31
N GLU A 60 7.63 14.99 9.22
CA GLU A 60 7.26 13.61 9.54
C GLU A 60 7.87 12.64 8.53
N ALA A 61 7.77 12.96 7.23
CA ALA A 61 8.40 12.19 6.17
C ALA A 61 9.92 12.17 6.30
N PHE A 62 10.56 13.29 6.68
CA PHE A 62 11.99 13.35 6.98
C PHE A 62 12.36 12.38 8.11
N LYS A 63 11.70 12.48 9.27
CA LYS A 63 11.97 11.62 10.44
C LYS A 63 11.74 10.14 10.12
N ARG A 64 10.66 9.81 9.40
CA ARG A 64 10.34 8.42 9.00
C ARG A 64 11.32 7.88 7.96
N VAL A 65 11.81 8.72 7.04
CA VAL A 65 12.86 8.33 6.10
C VAL A 65 14.17 8.07 6.83
N GLU A 66 14.61 8.97 7.71
CA GLU A 66 15.86 8.83 8.46
C GLU A 66 15.85 7.61 9.40
N SER A 67 14.75 7.38 10.13
CA SER A 67 14.67 6.34 11.16
C SER A 67 14.15 4.98 10.70
N TYR A 68 13.45 4.89 9.56
CA TYR A 68 12.91 3.62 9.03
C TYR A 68 13.33 3.35 7.59
N PHE A 69 12.92 4.19 6.62
CA PHE A 69 13.08 3.82 5.21
C PHE A 69 14.54 3.74 4.76
N LEU A 70 15.39 4.69 5.14
CA LEU A 70 16.79 4.68 4.71
C LEU A 70 17.58 3.50 5.33
N PRO A 71 17.47 3.21 6.65
CA PRO A 71 18.00 1.97 7.22
C PRO A 71 17.45 0.70 6.56
N HIS A 72 16.13 0.64 6.30
CA HIS A 72 15.51 -0.52 5.67
C HIS A 72 15.99 -0.74 4.23
N GLU A 73 15.93 0.28 3.38
CA GLU A 73 16.34 0.23 1.97
C GLU A 73 17.84 -0.05 1.83
N LYS A 74 18.69 0.51 2.71
CA LYS A 74 20.12 0.15 2.79
C LYS A 74 20.33 -1.28 3.28
N ASN A 75 19.42 -1.92 4.01
CA ASN A 75 19.56 -3.32 4.41
C ASN A 75 19.04 -4.30 3.33
N THR A 76 17.80 -4.09 2.88
CA THR A 76 17.07 -4.94 1.92
C THR A 76 17.74 -5.01 0.55
N THR A 77 18.15 -3.88 -0.02
CA THR A 77 18.63 -3.83 -1.42
C THR A 77 20.13 -3.55 -1.50
N THR A 78 20.92 -4.60 -1.76
CA THR A 78 22.40 -4.56 -1.83
C THR A 78 22.94 -3.48 -2.77
N ASN A 79 22.27 -3.23 -3.89
CA ASN A 79 22.68 -2.28 -4.91
C ASN A 79 22.33 -0.83 -4.53
N PHE A 80 21.19 -0.62 -3.84
CA PHE A 80 20.86 0.68 -3.24
C PHE A 80 21.88 1.03 -2.15
N ARG A 81 22.21 0.08 -1.26
CA ARG A 81 23.29 0.23 -0.27
C ARG A 81 24.62 0.61 -0.92
N ARG A 82 25.01 -0.05 -2.02
CA ARG A 82 26.27 0.24 -2.73
C ARG A 82 26.27 1.65 -3.33
N ALA A 83 25.21 2.01 -4.06
CA ALA A 83 25.08 3.33 -4.69
C ALA A 83 25.05 4.46 -3.64
N TRP A 84 24.31 4.26 -2.54
CA TRP A 84 24.22 5.21 -1.45
C TRP A 84 25.58 5.39 -0.72
N ASN A 85 26.28 4.30 -0.42
CA ASN A 85 27.61 4.36 0.22
C ASN A 85 28.71 4.96 -0.71
N ILE A 86 28.51 4.92 -2.04
CA ILE A 86 29.35 5.65 -3.00
C ILE A 86 29.01 7.14 -2.96
N ALA A 87 27.72 7.50 -2.94
CA ALA A 87 27.27 8.88 -2.89
C ALA A 87 27.63 9.58 -1.56
N GLU A 88 27.57 8.89 -0.41
CA GLU A 88 28.05 9.39 0.89
C GLU A 88 29.47 9.98 0.81
N LYS A 89 30.36 9.28 0.10
CA LYS A 89 31.78 9.64 -0.06
C LYS A 89 32.04 10.77 -1.05
N HIS A 90 31.28 10.86 -2.14
CA HIS A 90 31.57 11.74 -3.28
C HIS A 90 30.64 12.95 -3.40
N ALA A 91 29.48 12.94 -2.74
CA ALA A 91 28.53 14.05 -2.79
C ALA A 91 29.12 15.35 -2.24
N SER A 92 29.01 16.42 -3.03
CA SER A 92 29.44 17.78 -2.69
C SER A 92 29.00 18.23 -1.30
N THR A 93 29.78 19.13 -0.69
CA THR A 93 29.39 19.83 0.53
C THR A 93 28.05 20.54 0.32
N PRO A 94 27.05 20.37 1.21
CA PRO A 94 25.77 21.05 1.07
C PRO A 94 25.92 22.58 1.12
N LYS A 95 25.08 23.27 0.37
CA LYS A 95 24.87 24.73 0.39
C LYS A 95 23.37 25.02 0.28
N ASP A 96 22.99 26.27 0.09
CA ASP A 96 21.63 26.68 -0.32
C ASP A 96 20.51 26.22 0.64
N GLY A 97 20.83 26.01 1.92
CA GLY A 97 19.90 25.51 2.94
C GLY A 97 19.75 23.98 3.00
N LEU A 98 20.44 23.23 2.14
CA LEU A 98 20.38 21.77 2.12
C LEU A 98 21.13 21.14 3.29
N GLN A 99 20.66 19.99 3.76
CA GLN A 99 21.44 19.04 4.56
C GLN A 99 22.24 18.06 3.65
N LYS A 100 23.31 17.43 4.18
CA LYS A 100 24.17 16.49 3.44
C LYS A 100 23.41 15.31 2.78
N VAL A 101 22.33 14.82 3.38
CA VAL A 101 21.48 13.75 2.79
C VAL A 101 20.90 14.11 1.42
N HIS A 102 20.62 15.40 1.17
CA HIS A 102 20.14 15.88 -0.13
C HIS A 102 21.25 15.84 -1.18
N SER A 103 22.46 16.29 -0.83
CA SER A 103 23.64 16.18 -1.70
C SER A 103 23.94 14.72 -2.04
N ILE A 104 23.75 13.79 -1.09
CA ILE A 104 23.88 12.35 -1.31
C ILE A 104 22.81 11.85 -2.28
N ALA A 105 21.54 12.17 -2.06
CA ALA A 105 20.44 11.76 -2.94
C ALA A 105 20.63 12.28 -4.38
N MET A 106 21.03 13.54 -4.55
CA MET A 106 21.31 14.14 -5.85
C MET A 106 22.54 13.49 -6.51
N TYR A 107 23.65 13.29 -5.81
CA TYR A 107 24.80 12.58 -6.39
C TYR A 107 24.44 11.14 -6.80
N LEU A 108 23.70 10.41 -5.95
CA LEU A 108 23.25 9.04 -6.22
C LEU A 108 22.42 8.97 -7.50
N TYR A 109 21.42 9.85 -7.63
CA TYR A 109 20.52 9.91 -8.78
C TYR A 109 21.24 10.28 -10.08
N THR A 110 22.16 11.24 -10.02
CA THR A 110 22.90 11.76 -11.19
C THR A 110 24.08 10.88 -11.61
N ASN A 111 24.57 9.99 -10.73
CA ASN A 111 25.58 8.97 -11.04
C ASN A 111 24.98 7.84 -11.91
N ASN A 112 24.62 8.21 -13.14
CA ASN A 112 23.83 7.40 -14.07
C ASN A 112 24.66 6.39 -14.90
N LYS A 113 25.99 6.47 -14.87
CA LYS A 113 26.90 5.64 -15.69
C LYS A 113 27.40 4.42 -14.90
N PRO A 114 27.62 3.26 -15.55
CA PRO A 114 28.07 2.05 -14.86
C PRO A 114 29.53 2.16 -14.38
N GLN A 115 29.72 2.41 -13.08
CA GLN A 115 31.01 2.29 -12.39
C GLN A 115 31.24 0.83 -11.95
N PRO A 116 32.40 0.20 -12.19
CA PRO A 116 32.64 -1.19 -11.80
C PRO A 116 32.63 -1.40 -10.26
N PRO A 117 31.98 -2.47 -9.72
CA PRO A 117 30.99 -3.34 -10.34
C PRO A 117 29.59 -2.69 -10.33
N SER A 118 28.99 -2.59 -11.51
CA SER A 118 27.97 -1.59 -11.79
C SER A 118 26.52 -2.00 -11.51
N GLU A 119 25.82 -1.16 -10.73
CA GLU A 119 24.41 -0.85 -10.98
C GLU A 119 24.19 0.64 -10.74
N SER A 120 23.55 1.34 -11.68
CA SER A 120 23.02 2.68 -11.43
C SER A 120 21.55 2.59 -11.04
N ILE A 121 21.20 3.24 -9.92
CA ILE A 121 19.83 3.29 -9.42
C ILE A 121 18.93 4.13 -10.32
N TYR A 122 19.46 5.06 -11.12
CA TYR A 122 18.68 5.99 -11.96
C TYR A 122 17.58 5.33 -12.81
N LEU A 123 17.87 4.19 -13.46
CA LEU A 123 16.89 3.48 -14.30
C LEU A 123 15.82 2.78 -13.46
N ASN A 124 16.23 1.99 -12.45
CA ASN A 124 15.32 1.22 -11.61
C ASN A 124 14.43 2.15 -10.77
N PHE A 125 15.00 3.25 -10.25
CA PHE A 125 14.27 4.31 -9.56
C PHE A 125 13.26 4.99 -10.47
N ASN A 126 13.65 5.51 -11.63
CA ASN A 126 12.71 6.21 -12.51
C ASN A 126 11.65 5.28 -13.11
N LYS A 127 11.91 3.96 -13.22
CA LYS A 127 10.87 2.96 -13.50
C LYS A 127 9.90 2.82 -12.31
N ALA A 128 10.42 2.56 -11.12
CA ALA A 128 9.62 2.42 -9.91
C ALA A 128 8.79 3.68 -9.59
N VAL A 129 9.29 4.89 -9.87
CA VAL A 129 8.53 6.14 -9.70
C VAL A 129 7.44 6.27 -10.77
N ARG A 130 7.63 5.78 -12.00
CA ARG A 130 6.61 5.84 -13.06
C ARG A 130 5.44 4.88 -12.86
N GLU A 131 5.71 3.71 -12.27
CA GLU A 131 4.76 2.58 -12.18
C GLU A 131 4.28 2.31 -10.75
N GLY A 132 4.96 2.87 -9.74
CA GLY A 132 4.88 2.42 -8.35
C GLY A 132 3.69 2.89 -7.54
N ARG A 133 2.78 3.73 -8.07
CA ARG A 133 1.66 4.30 -7.30
C ARG A 133 0.87 3.25 -6.52
N PHE A 134 0.48 2.15 -7.17
CA PHE A 134 -0.34 1.10 -6.55
C PHE A 134 0.39 0.24 -5.51
N GLY A 135 1.72 0.38 -5.42
CA GLY A 135 2.58 -0.26 -4.42
C GLY A 135 3.29 0.72 -3.49
N TYR A 136 2.95 2.02 -3.52
CA TYR A 136 3.71 3.02 -2.77
C TYR A 136 3.64 2.84 -1.25
N GLY A 137 2.56 2.26 -0.71
CA GLY A 137 2.46 1.91 0.72
C GLY A 137 3.05 0.56 1.11
N THR A 138 3.62 -0.22 0.17
CA THR A 138 3.93 -1.64 0.41
C THR A 138 5.17 -2.18 -0.29
N SER A 139 5.32 -1.97 -1.59
CA SER A 139 6.35 -2.60 -2.44
C SER A 139 7.29 -1.63 -3.15
N PHE A 140 7.15 -0.33 -2.90
CA PHE A 140 8.05 0.71 -3.41
C PHE A 140 9.34 0.75 -2.57
N GLN A 141 10.50 0.73 -3.24
CA GLN A 141 11.80 0.43 -2.61
C GLN A 141 12.74 1.64 -2.52
N TYR A 142 12.21 2.85 -2.75
CA TYR A 142 12.99 4.08 -2.91
C TYR A 142 12.33 5.31 -2.28
N HIS A 143 11.62 5.12 -1.16
CA HIS A 143 11.03 6.20 -0.37
C HIS A 143 12.07 7.26 -0.01
N SER A 144 13.25 6.83 0.45
CA SER A 144 14.31 7.75 0.88
C SER A 144 14.80 8.61 -0.28
N LEU A 145 15.04 7.99 -1.43
CA LEU A 145 15.54 8.69 -2.63
C LEU A 145 14.45 9.61 -3.23
N HIS A 146 13.19 9.17 -3.27
CA HIS A 146 12.07 10.00 -3.71
C HIS A 146 11.90 11.23 -2.81
N PHE A 147 11.84 11.02 -1.50
CA PHE A 147 11.69 12.09 -0.52
C PHE A 147 12.85 13.09 -0.59
N TYR A 148 14.11 12.65 -0.45
CA TYR A 148 15.24 13.57 -0.43
C TYR A 148 15.47 14.30 -1.76
N LEU A 149 15.14 13.70 -2.92
CA LEU A 149 15.15 14.45 -4.19
C LEU A 149 14.02 15.48 -4.25
N THR A 150 12.83 15.14 -3.76
CA THR A 150 11.68 16.06 -3.72
C THR A 150 11.96 17.27 -2.82
N ASP A 151 12.49 17.04 -1.62
CA ASP A 151 12.84 18.10 -0.67
C ASP A 151 14.02 18.94 -1.18
N ALA A 152 15.05 18.31 -1.76
CA ALA A 152 16.17 19.02 -2.39
C ALA A 152 15.71 19.98 -3.50
N ILE A 153 14.77 19.55 -4.35
CA ILE A 153 14.18 20.40 -5.40
C ILE A 153 13.45 21.59 -4.76
N GLN A 154 12.68 21.38 -3.69
CA GLN A 154 11.93 22.46 -3.04
C GLN A 154 12.85 23.49 -2.37
N ILE A 155 13.87 23.04 -1.63
CA ILE A 155 14.86 23.90 -0.99
C ILE A 155 15.61 24.71 -2.07
N LEU A 156 16.15 24.04 -3.11
CA LEU A 156 16.86 24.72 -4.20
C LEU A 156 15.96 25.67 -5.00
N LYS A 157 14.65 25.41 -5.08
CA LYS A 157 13.71 26.28 -5.81
C LYS A 157 13.47 27.62 -5.11
N GLN A 158 13.74 27.74 -3.80
CA GLN A 158 13.63 29.00 -3.06
C GLN A 158 14.64 30.05 -3.56
N SER A 159 15.85 29.64 -3.93
CA SER A 159 16.85 30.53 -4.56
C SER A 159 16.76 30.51 -6.09
N GLN A 160 16.49 29.36 -6.70
CA GLN A 160 16.41 29.18 -8.14
C GLN A 160 15.00 29.48 -8.70
N THR A 161 14.45 30.65 -8.36
CA THR A 161 13.02 31.01 -8.53
C THR A 161 12.53 31.06 -9.98
N SER A 162 13.37 31.45 -10.94
CA SER A 162 12.97 31.61 -12.35
C SER A 162 12.66 30.28 -13.07
N CYS A 163 11.79 30.35 -14.08
CA CYS A 163 11.62 29.27 -15.06
C CYS A 163 12.79 29.29 -16.06
N ARG A 164 13.14 28.13 -16.61
CA ARG A 164 14.30 27.93 -17.49
C ARG A 164 13.99 27.02 -18.66
N THR A 165 14.65 27.24 -19.79
CA THR A 165 14.66 26.30 -20.91
C THR A 165 15.81 25.31 -20.75
N THR A 166 15.51 24.02 -20.90
CA THR A 166 16.43 22.89 -20.72
C THR A 166 16.12 21.80 -21.76
N TYR A 167 17.08 20.93 -22.05
CA TYR A 167 17.04 19.99 -23.15
C TYR A 167 17.15 18.55 -22.65
N ARG A 168 16.33 17.64 -23.19
CA ARG A 168 16.47 16.19 -22.96
C ARG A 168 16.56 15.46 -24.29
N ARG A 169 17.46 14.49 -24.38
CA ARG A 169 17.67 13.60 -25.53
C ARG A 169 17.33 12.17 -25.13
N THR A 170 16.75 11.39 -26.05
CA THR A 170 16.41 9.98 -25.82
C THR A 170 16.51 9.17 -27.12
N ASN A 171 16.64 7.84 -26.98
CA ASN A 171 16.60 6.89 -28.09
C ASN A 171 15.23 6.23 -28.32
N VAL A 172 14.27 6.41 -27.41
CA VAL A 172 12.89 5.88 -27.50
C VAL A 172 11.97 6.77 -28.36
N THR A 173 10.77 6.28 -28.69
CA THR A 173 9.73 7.03 -29.41
C THR A 173 8.63 7.46 -28.43
N PHE A 174 7.93 8.56 -28.72
CA PHE A 174 6.76 9.01 -27.96
C PHE A 174 5.58 9.30 -28.88
N ASP A 175 4.39 9.39 -28.28
CA ASP A 175 3.16 9.82 -28.97
C ASP A 175 3.29 11.20 -29.60
N GLN A 176 2.76 11.36 -30.82
CA GLN A 176 2.84 12.59 -31.60
C GLN A 176 1.49 13.31 -31.74
N ASP A 177 0.36 12.62 -31.56
CA ASP A 177 -0.94 13.28 -31.37
C ASP A 177 -1.09 13.76 -29.92
N VAL A 178 -0.24 14.70 -29.50
CA VAL A 178 -0.32 15.32 -28.17
C VAL A 178 -0.14 16.85 -28.16
N VAL A 179 -0.02 17.47 -29.33
CA VAL A 179 0.02 18.94 -29.45
C VAL A 179 -1.22 19.55 -28.79
N ASN A 180 -1.03 20.62 -28.02
CA ASN A 180 -2.00 21.27 -27.15
C ASN A 180 -2.54 20.46 -25.94
N LYS A 181 -2.20 19.18 -25.77
CA LYS A 181 -2.59 18.41 -24.58
C LYS A 181 -1.68 18.75 -23.38
N GLU A 182 -2.21 18.60 -22.15
CA GLU A 182 -1.42 18.65 -20.92
C GLU A 182 -0.83 17.25 -20.63
N MET A 183 0.40 17.23 -20.11
CA MET A 183 1.16 16.02 -19.79
C MET A 183 2.00 16.19 -18.52
N ARG A 184 2.40 15.07 -17.92
CA ARG A 184 3.44 14.97 -16.90
C ARG A 184 4.39 13.84 -17.26
N PHE A 185 5.67 13.97 -16.93
CA PHE A 185 6.60 12.87 -17.16
C PHE A 185 6.37 11.69 -16.21
N GLY A 186 5.89 11.95 -14.99
CA GLY A 186 5.57 10.89 -14.01
C GLY A 186 6.77 10.21 -13.36
N TYR A 187 7.97 10.75 -13.55
CA TYR A 187 9.21 10.35 -12.86
C TYR A 187 10.13 11.56 -12.80
N PHE A 188 11.23 11.47 -12.05
CA PHE A 188 12.21 12.56 -12.00
C PHE A 188 12.93 12.66 -13.35
N VAL A 189 13.00 13.84 -13.94
CA VAL A 189 13.55 14.01 -15.29
C VAL A 189 14.85 14.80 -15.26
N SER A 190 15.96 14.09 -15.47
CA SER A 190 17.22 14.69 -15.92
C SER A 190 17.05 15.35 -17.28
N SER A 191 17.43 16.61 -17.34
CA SER A 191 17.57 17.43 -18.54
C SER A 191 18.87 18.24 -18.42
N SER A 192 19.28 18.98 -19.44
CA SER A 192 20.53 19.74 -19.44
C SER A 192 20.34 21.15 -20.00
N ILE A 193 21.07 22.11 -19.45
CA ILE A 193 21.23 23.43 -20.10
C ILE A 193 21.90 23.34 -21.48
N HIS A 194 22.57 22.22 -21.79
CA HIS A 194 23.27 21.98 -23.05
C HIS A 194 22.45 21.12 -24.04
N LYS A 195 22.11 21.72 -25.19
CA LYS A 195 21.42 21.06 -26.32
C LYS A 195 22.27 19.97 -27.01
N THR A 196 23.55 19.87 -26.65
CA THR A 196 24.64 19.18 -27.35
C THR A 196 25.13 17.89 -26.68
N LEU A 197 24.46 17.36 -25.66
CA LEU A 197 24.80 16.07 -25.05
C LEU A 197 24.34 14.88 -25.92
N TYR A 198 25.00 14.68 -27.06
CA TYR A 198 24.56 13.74 -28.11
C TYR A 198 24.47 12.28 -27.67
N ASP A 199 25.25 11.87 -26.66
CA ASP A 199 25.35 10.47 -26.17
C ASP A 199 24.01 9.92 -25.64
N PHE A 200 23.15 10.79 -25.12
CA PHE A 200 21.79 10.43 -24.68
C PHE A 200 20.80 10.19 -25.84
N GLY A 201 21.22 10.42 -27.08
CA GLY A 201 20.50 10.00 -28.29
C GLY A 201 19.96 11.10 -29.19
N ASN A 202 19.23 10.67 -30.22
CA ASN A 202 18.68 11.54 -31.25
C ASN A 202 17.29 11.15 -31.77
N THR A 203 16.60 10.17 -31.17
CA THR A 203 15.27 9.74 -31.64
C THR A 203 14.21 10.75 -31.25
N SER A 204 13.98 10.93 -29.95
CA SER A 204 12.99 11.89 -29.42
C SER A 204 13.68 12.82 -28.44
N CYS A 205 13.54 14.12 -28.68
CA CYS A 205 14.19 15.14 -27.88
C CYS A 205 13.22 16.23 -27.46
N PHE A 206 13.40 16.75 -26.27
CA PHE A 206 12.49 17.71 -25.66
C PHE A 206 13.24 19.03 -25.44
N GLU A 207 12.62 20.13 -25.89
CA GLU A 207 12.95 21.48 -25.47
C GLU A 207 11.91 21.88 -24.42
N ILE A 208 12.33 21.90 -23.16
CA ILE A 208 11.46 21.97 -22.00
C ILE A 208 11.65 23.34 -21.33
N ASN A 209 10.61 24.16 -21.32
CA ASN A 209 10.56 25.33 -20.44
C ASN A 209 9.92 24.89 -19.11
N THR A 210 10.76 24.62 -18.10
CA THR A 210 10.37 24.16 -16.76
C THR A 210 10.37 25.32 -15.76
N CYS A 211 9.38 25.34 -14.90
CA CYS A 211 9.28 26.27 -13.77
C CYS A 211 9.62 25.60 -12.42
N PHE A 212 9.48 24.28 -12.29
CA PHE A 212 9.80 23.57 -11.03
C PHE A 212 11.20 22.93 -11.02
N GLY A 213 11.87 22.83 -12.17
CA GLY A 213 13.19 22.23 -12.30
C GLY A 213 14.33 23.12 -11.80
N VAL A 214 15.31 22.50 -11.14
CA VAL A 214 16.46 23.15 -10.48
C VAL A 214 17.79 22.71 -11.10
N ASN A 215 18.78 23.60 -11.09
CA ASN A 215 20.14 23.28 -11.53
C ASN A 215 20.85 22.42 -10.48
N LEU A 216 21.36 21.26 -10.91
CA LEU A 216 22.15 20.33 -10.10
C LEU A 216 23.64 20.31 -10.47
N THR A 217 24.16 21.17 -11.36
CA THR A 217 25.59 21.20 -11.77
C THR A 217 26.58 21.08 -10.60
N TYR A 218 26.31 21.70 -9.44
CA TYR A 218 27.19 21.63 -8.27
C TYR A 218 27.02 20.35 -7.42
N TYR A 219 25.88 19.66 -7.54
CA TYR A 219 25.52 18.46 -6.77
C TYR A 219 25.55 17.15 -7.59
N SER A 220 25.65 17.27 -8.92
CA SER A 220 25.66 16.16 -9.87
C SER A 220 27.02 15.45 -9.89
N ALA A 221 27.00 14.14 -10.11
CA ALA A 221 28.21 13.35 -10.39
C ALA A 221 28.92 13.78 -11.70
N TYR A 222 28.21 14.46 -12.61
CA TYR A 222 28.73 14.94 -13.90
C TYR A 222 28.40 16.43 -14.10
N ALA A 223 29.12 17.31 -13.39
CA ALA A 223 28.93 18.77 -13.48
C ALA A 223 28.96 19.30 -14.94
N ASN A 224 29.76 18.69 -15.81
CA ASN A 224 29.87 19.02 -17.23
C ASN A 224 28.61 18.68 -18.07
N GLU A 225 27.67 17.91 -17.52
CA GLU A 225 26.36 17.67 -18.15
C GLU A 225 25.35 18.79 -17.86
N GLY A 226 25.68 19.77 -17.01
CA GLY A 226 24.86 20.97 -16.84
C GLY A 226 23.43 20.65 -16.38
N GLU A 227 23.29 19.64 -15.51
CA GLU A 227 22.03 18.94 -15.30
C GLU A 227 20.98 19.81 -14.60
N VAL A 228 19.75 19.74 -15.11
CA VAL A 228 18.54 20.31 -14.52
C VAL A 228 17.59 19.16 -14.18
N LEU A 229 17.28 18.99 -12.90
CA LEU A 229 16.34 17.98 -12.42
C LEU A 229 14.94 18.56 -12.32
N ILE A 230 13.99 17.90 -12.99
CA ILE A 230 12.56 18.25 -12.99
C ILE A 230 11.79 17.23 -12.13
N PRO A 231 10.90 17.66 -11.23
CA PRO A 231 10.12 16.75 -10.37
C PRO A 231 8.96 16.06 -11.11
N PRO A 232 8.47 14.90 -10.63
CA PRO A 232 7.42 14.11 -11.30
C PRO A 232 6.06 14.81 -11.40
N TYR A 233 5.79 15.80 -10.54
CA TYR A 233 4.50 16.49 -10.41
C TYR A 233 4.31 17.71 -11.33
N GLU A 234 5.34 18.19 -12.05
CA GLU A 234 5.20 19.38 -12.92
C GLU A 234 4.30 19.08 -14.14
N VAL A 235 3.32 19.95 -14.40
CA VAL A 235 2.41 19.83 -15.55
C VAL A 235 2.88 20.71 -16.70
N PHE A 236 3.12 20.10 -17.85
CA PHE A 236 3.53 20.76 -19.08
C PHE A 236 2.39 20.73 -20.11
N LYS A 237 2.28 21.77 -20.93
CA LYS A 237 1.52 21.74 -22.18
C LYS A 237 2.48 21.49 -23.33
N VAL A 238 2.16 20.54 -24.21
CA VAL A 238 2.90 20.35 -25.47
C VAL A 238 2.51 21.49 -26.42
N THR A 239 3.45 22.35 -26.80
CA THR A 239 3.18 23.52 -27.64
C THR A 239 3.50 23.29 -29.11
N ASN A 240 4.44 22.41 -29.42
CA ASN A 240 4.88 22.12 -30.78
C ASN A 240 5.51 20.72 -30.86
N ILE A 241 5.40 20.06 -32.02
CA ILE A 241 6.13 18.84 -32.37
C ILE A 241 6.65 18.99 -33.79
N GLN A 242 7.96 18.82 -33.96
CA GLN A 242 8.65 18.91 -35.25
C GLN A 242 9.31 17.59 -35.60
N MET A 243 9.26 17.20 -36.87
CA MET A 243 9.91 16.01 -37.40
C MET A 243 11.00 16.40 -38.40
N LYS A 244 12.11 15.66 -38.43
CA LYS A 244 13.24 15.93 -39.33
C LYS A 244 12.93 15.68 -40.82
N SER A 245 11.83 14.99 -41.10
CA SER A 245 11.22 14.86 -42.44
C SER A 245 10.54 16.13 -42.93
N ALA A 246 10.14 17.04 -42.03
CA ALA A 246 9.44 18.29 -42.35
C ALA A 246 10.28 19.55 -42.05
N VAL A 247 11.30 19.44 -41.19
CA VAL A 247 12.16 20.56 -40.78
C VAL A 247 13.63 20.22 -41.04
N ASN A 248 14.23 20.94 -42.00
CA ASN A 248 15.66 20.84 -42.31
C ASN A 248 16.51 21.21 -41.08
N ASN A 249 17.67 20.55 -40.94
CA ASN A 249 18.62 20.73 -39.84
C ASN A 249 18.06 20.51 -38.41
N LEU A 250 16.92 19.80 -38.26
CA LEU A 250 16.40 19.46 -36.94
C LEU A 250 17.43 18.62 -36.12
N TRP A 251 17.59 19.01 -34.86
CA TRP A 251 18.66 18.52 -33.95
C TRP A 251 18.46 17.08 -33.43
N CYS A 252 17.27 16.52 -33.66
CA CYS A 252 16.87 15.13 -33.44
C CYS A 252 15.86 14.70 -34.52
N LYS A 253 15.46 13.42 -34.57
CA LYS A 253 14.46 12.90 -35.52
C LYS A 253 13.06 13.46 -35.25
N VAL A 254 12.67 13.52 -33.98
CA VAL A 254 11.48 14.25 -33.50
C VAL A 254 11.88 15.17 -32.35
N VAL A 255 11.34 16.39 -32.34
CA VAL A 255 11.54 17.42 -31.31
C VAL A 255 10.20 17.86 -30.77
N TYR A 256 10.04 17.79 -29.45
CA TYR A 256 8.86 18.20 -28.70
C TYR A 256 9.18 19.51 -27.96
N THR A 257 8.36 20.54 -28.12
CA THR A 257 8.45 21.75 -27.29
C THR A 257 7.41 21.67 -26.17
N LEU A 258 7.88 21.72 -24.93
CA LEU A 258 7.05 21.68 -23.72
C LEU A 258 7.13 23.02 -23.01
N LYS A 259 5.98 23.58 -22.61
CA LYS A 259 5.91 24.75 -21.74
C LYS A 259 5.24 24.38 -20.43
N SER A 260 5.90 24.67 -19.30
CA SER A 260 5.30 24.54 -17.97
C SER A 260 4.01 25.36 -17.90
N THR A 261 2.98 24.77 -17.29
CA THR A 261 1.72 25.46 -17.00
C THR A 261 1.81 26.37 -15.77
N GLY A 262 2.94 26.34 -15.04
CA GLY A 262 3.06 26.89 -13.69
C GLY A 262 2.33 26.09 -12.62
N LYS A 263 1.56 25.05 -13.01
CA LYS A 263 0.83 24.16 -12.11
C LYS A 263 1.62 22.89 -11.86
N TRP A 264 1.43 22.35 -10.67
CA TRP A 264 1.76 20.98 -10.33
C TRP A 264 0.46 20.20 -10.18
N LYS A 265 0.52 18.90 -10.46
CA LYS A 265 -0.52 17.95 -10.05
C LYS A 265 0.21 16.86 -9.30
N SER A 266 -0.22 16.62 -8.07
CA SER A 266 0.13 15.45 -7.29
C SER A 266 -1.18 14.76 -6.94
N ARG A 267 -1.21 13.44 -6.95
CA ARG A 267 -2.30 12.65 -6.36
C ARG A 267 -2.11 12.57 -4.83
N GLY A 268 -0.91 12.89 -4.33
CA GLY A 268 -0.58 12.91 -2.91
C GLY A 268 -0.59 11.49 -2.34
N ILE A 269 0.10 10.58 -3.01
CA ILE A 269 0.09 9.12 -2.78
C ILE A 269 0.85 8.75 -1.48
N GLY A 270 1.70 9.64 -1.00
CA GLY A 270 2.24 9.64 0.34
C GLY A 270 1.27 10.11 1.42
N ARG A 271 0.01 10.45 1.12
CA ARG A 271 -1.05 10.32 2.14
C ARG A 271 -1.21 8.84 2.50
N ASP A 272 -1.38 7.98 1.51
CA ASP A 272 -1.53 6.54 1.67
C ASP A 272 -0.37 5.88 2.47
N SER A 273 0.82 6.51 2.50
CA SER A 273 2.03 6.01 3.21
C SER A 273 2.53 6.86 4.40
N PHE A 274 2.18 8.14 4.51
CA PHE A 274 2.67 9.10 5.52
C PHE A 274 1.58 10.01 6.13
N GLY A 275 0.31 9.86 5.74
CA GLY A 275 -0.79 10.74 6.15
C GLY A 275 -2.16 10.07 5.99
N ALA A 276 -2.52 9.20 6.93
CA ALA A 276 -3.76 8.44 6.92
C ALA A 276 -5.00 9.35 6.92
N MET A 277 -6.13 8.84 6.40
CA MET A 277 -7.35 9.63 6.25
C MET A 277 -7.89 10.12 7.61
N TYR A 278 -7.85 9.27 8.64
CA TYR A 278 -8.27 9.58 10.00
C TYR A 278 -7.17 9.24 11.00
N CYS A 279 -6.99 10.13 11.98
CA CYS A 279 -5.96 10.03 13.00
C CYS A 279 -6.54 10.26 14.40
N PHE A 280 -5.95 9.60 15.39
CA PHE A 280 -6.29 9.76 16.80
C PHE A 280 -5.03 10.13 17.57
N GLU A 281 -5.09 11.25 18.29
CA GLU A 281 -4.15 11.66 19.32
C GLU A 281 -4.74 11.21 20.65
N ILE A 282 -4.08 10.31 21.37
CA ILE A 282 -4.68 9.51 22.44
C ILE A 282 -3.88 9.70 23.73
N SER A 283 -4.43 10.43 24.69
CA SER A 283 -3.91 10.45 26.06
C SER A 283 -4.44 9.24 26.82
N THR A 284 -3.70 8.13 26.78
CA THR A 284 -4.09 6.85 27.40
C THR A 284 -3.51 6.73 28.82
N CYS A 285 -4.39 6.46 29.78
CA CYS A 285 -4.08 6.26 31.20
C CYS A 285 -4.10 4.79 31.62
N PHE A 286 -4.52 3.86 30.76
CA PHE A 286 -4.41 2.40 30.99
C PHE A 286 -3.46 1.68 30.02
N GLY A 287 -3.13 2.27 28.88
CA GLY A 287 -2.24 1.69 27.87
C GLY A 287 -0.76 1.66 28.27
N ALA A 288 -0.08 0.58 27.88
CA ALA A 288 1.32 0.32 28.20
C ALA A 288 2.24 0.47 26.99
N ASP A 289 3.39 1.10 27.19
CA ASP A 289 4.51 1.07 26.22
C ASP A 289 5.08 -0.35 26.19
N ILE A 290 4.98 -0.97 25.01
CA ILE A 290 5.43 -2.34 24.71
C ILE A 290 6.66 -2.35 23.77
N SER A 291 7.34 -1.21 23.59
CA SER A 291 8.46 -1.04 22.63
C SER A 291 9.52 -2.15 22.71
N TYR A 292 9.75 -2.70 23.90
CA TYR A 292 10.77 -3.71 24.17
C TYR A 292 10.34 -5.15 23.80
N TYR A 293 9.02 -5.41 23.74
CA TYR A 293 8.43 -6.73 23.49
C TYR A 293 7.83 -6.85 22.07
N SER A 294 7.59 -5.72 21.41
CA SER A 294 7.15 -5.67 20.02
C SER A 294 8.23 -6.17 19.04
N VAL A 295 7.79 -6.70 17.90
CA VAL A 295 8.69 -6.96 16.75
C VAL A 295 9.17 -5.65 16.09
N PHE A 296 8.46 -4.54 16.31
CA PHE A 296 8.72 -3.22 15.74
C PHE A 296 9.26 -2.26 16.82
N THR A 297 10.41 -2.59 17.43
CA THR A 297 10.97 -1.83 18.56
C THR A 297 11.20 -0.34 18.27
N GLY A 298 11.49 0.02 17.02
CA GLY A 298 11.63 1.41 16.56
C GLY A 298 10.31 2.18 16.36
N GLU A 299 9.17 1.48 16.33
CA GLU A 299 7.83 2.08 16.23
C GLU A 299 7.29 2.56 17.57
N ARG A 300 7.95 2.23 18.68
CA ARG A 300 7.56 2.62 20.04
C ARG A 300 6.07 2.39 20.35
N GLU A 301 5.63 1.16 20.13
CA GLU A 301 4.22 0.80 20.27
C GLU A 301 3.69 0.96 21.71
N VAL A 302 2.45 1.42 21.79
CA VAL A 302 1.61 1.43 22.98
C VAL A 302 0.45 0.47 22.73
N LEU A 303 0.27 -0.49 23.63
CA LEU A 303 -0.87 -1.39 23.62
C LEU A 303 -1.96 -0.84 24.54
N ILE A 304 -3.10 -0.48 23.95
CA ILE A 304 -4.28 0.03 24.64
C ILE A 304 -5.28 -1.14 24.84
N PRO A 305 -5.84 -1.31 26.05
CA PRO A 305 -6.78 -2.39 26.35
C PRO A 305 -8.23 -2.07 25.92
N PRO A 306 -9.08 -3.10 25.70
CA PRO A 306 -10.47 -2.90 25.23
C PRO A 306 -11.37 -2.12 26.21
N TYR A 307 -11.07 -2.14 27.51
CA TYR A 307 -11.85 -1.49 28.55
C TYR A 307 -11.63 0.03 28.71
N GLU A 308 -10.61 0.59 28.07
CA GLU A 308 -10.27 2.01 28.25
C GLU A 308 -11.34 2.89 27.59
N VAL A 309 -11.99 3.72 28.40
CA VAL A 309 -12.99 4.72 27.98
C VAL A 309 -12.26 6.01 27.65
N PHE A 310 -12.61 6.62 26.53
CA PHE A 310 -12.08 7.91 26.10
C PHE A 310 -13.20 8.91 25.86
N THR A 311 -13.05 10.14 26.35
CA THR A 311 -13.82 11.28 25.87
C THR A 311 -13.18 11.83 24.60
N VAL A 312 -13.97 12.05 23.55
CA VAL A 312 -13.52 12.77 22.35
C VAL A 312 -13.50 14.28 22.65
N THR A 313 -12.33 14.84 22.98
CA THR A 313 -12.22 16.22 23.48
C THR A 313 -12.11 17.27 22.37
N ASN A 314 -11.69 16.88 21.18
CA ASN A 314 -11.47 17.78 20.04
C ASN A 314 -11.54 16.99 18.72
N ILE A 315 -12.04 17.63 17.66
CA ILE A 315 -12.08 17.08 16.30
C ILE A 315 -11.67 18.18 15.33
N GLN A 316 -10.55 17.98 14.62
CA GLN A 316 -10.04 18.93 13.64
C GLN A 316 -10.11 18.33 12.25
N THR A 317 -10.83 19.01 11.35
CA THR A 317 -10.84 18.69 9.91
C THR A 317 -9.80 19.54 9.19
N LYS A 318 -9.14 18.97 8.19
CA LYS A 318 -8.11 19.65 7.39
C LYS A 318 -8.69 20.81 6.58
N SER A 319 -8.02 21.95 6.61
CA SER A 319 -8.39 23.18 5.90
C SER A 319 -7.16 23.83 5.25
N PRO A 320 -7.33 24.84 4.38
CA PRO A 320 -6.20 25.61 3.86
C PRO A 320 -5.40 26.38 4.93
N GLU A 321 -5.97 26.54 6.13
CA GLU A 321 -5.43 27.35 7.22
C GLU A 321 -4.68 26.49 8.27
N ASN A 322 -4.97 25.18 8.35
CA ASN A 322 -4.31 24.26 9.27
C ASN A 322 -3.40 23.24 8.54
N LYS A 323 -2.27 22.89 9.15
CA LYS A 323 -1.26 22.00 8.56
C LYS A 323 -1.39 20.56 9.07
N LEU A 324 -2.60 20.01 9.01
CA LEU A 324 -2.85 18.65 9.50
C LEU A 324 -2.26 17.60 8.53
N CYS A 325 -1.50 16.64 9.07
CA CYS A 325 -1.02 15.48 8.30
C CYS A 325 -2.18 14.63 7.75
N CYS A 326 -3.30 14.57 8.48
CA CYS A 326 -4.47 13.74 8.23
C CYS A 326 -5.65 14.57 7.76
N GLU A 327 -6.62 13.99 7.04
CA GLU A 327 -7.80 14.73 6.60
C GLU A 327 -8.73 15.06 7.78
N VAL A 328 -8.76 14.21 8.83
CA VAL A 328 -9.34 14.49 10.16
C VAL A 328 -8.45 13.96 11.29
N VAL A 329 -8.38 14.71 12.38
CA VAL A 329 -7.72 14.33 13.65
C VAL A 329 -8.73 14.40 14.80
N TYR A 330 -8.89 13.29 15.53
CA TYR A 330 -9.59 13.22 16.82
C TYR A 330 -8.56 13.34 17.96
N THR A 331 -8.85 14.13 18.99
CA THR A 331 -8.12 14.05 20.26
C THR A 331 -8.97 13.29 21.28
N LEU A 332 -8.40 12.26 21.88
CA LEU A 332 -9.03 11.36 22.85
C LEU A 332 -8.34 11.52 24.21
N ALA A 333 -9.11 11.75 25.27
CA ALA A 333 -8.62 11.78 26.64
C ALA A 333 -9.19 10.61 27.44
N SER A 334 -8.35 9.83 28.11
CA SER A 334 -8.77 8.69 28.94
C SER A 334 -9.56 9.13 30.17
N ASN A 335 -10.74 8.54 30.34
CA ASN A 335 -11.59 8.75 31.50
C ASN A 335 -11.05 7.87 32.64
N ARG A 336 -10.45 8.50 33.66
CA ARG A 336 -9.68 7.81 34.71
C ARG A 336 -10.52 6.90 35.60
N ASP A 337 -11.78 7.28 35.81
CA ASP A 337 -12.75 6.55 36.61
C ASP A 337 -13.82 5.98 35.66
N GLY A 338 -14.11 4.68 35.78
CA GLY A 338 -14.89 3.92 34.80
C GLY A 338 -16.42 4.07 34.89
N GLU A 339 -16.93 5.21 35.32
CA GLU A 339 -18.38 5.44 35.49
C GLU A 339 -19.03 5.87 34.17
N THR A 340 -19.75 4.95 33.53
CA THR A 340 -20.47 5.20 32.28
C THR A 340 -21.67 6.13 32.47
N GLN A 341 -21.70 7.26 31.76
CA GLN A 341 -22.92 8.05 31.62
C GLN A 341 -23.68 7.61 30.35
N ASN A 342 -24.98 7.31 30.49
CA ASN A 342 -25.80 6.81 29.38
C ASN A 342 -26.18 7.93 28.38
N GLY A 343 -25.23 8.36 27.56
CA GLY A 343 -25.49 9.11 26.33
C GLY A 343 -26.16 8.22 25.29
N GLY A 344 -27.43 8.50 24.96
CA GLY A 344 -28.15 7.82 23.88
C GLY A 344 -28.03 8.56 22.55
N ILE A 345 -27.29 8.00 21.60
CA ILE A 345 -27.19 8.52 20.23
C ILE A 345 -28.40 8.04 19.41
N GLN A 346 -28.98 8.91 18.59
CA GLN A 346 -30.08 8.56 17.67
C GLN A 346 -29.54 8.27 16.26
N ASP A 347 -30.15 7.30 15.58
CA ASP A 347 -29.73 6.82 14.25
C ASP A 347 -29.96 7.88 13.15
N GLY A 348 -29.05 7.97 12.17
CA GLY A 348 -28.96 9.09 11.26
C GLY A 348 -28.13 8.88 9.99
N GLY A 349 -28.81 8.59 8.88
CA GLY A 349 -28.39 9.04 7.54
C GLY A 349 -27.27 8.24 6.85
N MET A 350 -27.64 7.11 6.25
CA MET A 350 -26.88 6.25 5.32
C MET A 350 -25.67 6.89 4.59
N GLN A 351 -24.49 6.78 5.19
CA GLN A 351 -23.20 6.70 4.50
C GLN A 351 -22.31 5.71 5.27
N GLU A 352 -21.29 5.12 4.63
CA GLU A 352 -20.39 4.13 5.24
C GLU A 352 -19.41 4.79 6.23
N ILE A 353 -19.97 5.16 7.38
CA ILE A 353 -19.32 5.82 8.52
C ILE A 353 -19.38 4.82 9.68
N LEU A 354 -18.22 4.48 10.28
CA LEU A 354 -18.22 3.66 11.48
C LEU A 354 -18.60 4.51 12.69
N PRO A 355 -19.56 4.08 13.53
CA PRO A 355 -19.79 4.73 14.80
C PRO A 355 -18.55 4.58 15.69
N LEU A 356 -18.24 5.64 16.43
CA LEU A 356 -17.39 5.56 17.61
C LEU A 356 -18.33 5.54 18.81
N ASP A 357 -18.53 4.35 19.38
CA ASP A 357 -19.44 4.11 20.50
C ASP A 357 -18.72 3.34 21.63
N MET A 358 -19.49 2.88 22.62
CA MET A 358 -18.97 2.20 23.82
C MET A 358 -18.77 0.68 23.64
N VAL A 359 -19.02 0.14 22.44
CA VAL A 359 -18.82 -1.26 21.99
C VAL A 359 -19.22 -2.29 23.06
N ARG A 360 -20.48 -2.24 23.52
CA ARG A 360 -20.98 -3.03 24.67
C ARG A 360 -20.89 -4.56 24.50
N SER A 361 -20.67 -5.04 23.27
CA SER A 361 -20.41 -6.45 22.96
C SER A 361 -18.95 -6.90 23.18
N SER A 362 -18.04 -5.97 23.46
CA SER A 362 -16.63 -6.24 23.69
C SER A 362 -16.39 -7.02 24.98
N VAL A 363 -15.52 -8.04 24.92
CA VAL A 363 -14.88 -8.59 26.12
C VAL A 363 -13.91 -7.53 26.64
N ASP A 364 -14.16 -7.02 27.84
CA ASP A 364 -13.42 -5.91 28.44
C ASP A 364 -13.03 -6.17 29.91
N ASP A 365 -13.00 -7.45 30.33
CA ASP A 365 -12.67 -7.82 31.71
C ASP A 365 -11.21 -7.45 32.07
N LYS A 366 -11.07 -6.80 33.24
CA LYS A 366 -9.80 -6.42 33.86
C LYS A 366 -9.20 -7.52 34.72
N TYR A 367 -9.99 -8.53 35.10
CA TYR A 367 -9.65 -9.57 36.07
C TYR A 367 -9.36 -9.04 37.49
N ASP A 368 -9.91 -7.88 37.82
CA ASP A 368 -9.81 -7.24 39.14
C ASP A 368 -10.33 -8.20 40.23
N GLY A 369 -9.51 -8.46 41.25
CA GLY A 369 -9.83 -9.40 42.33
C GLY A 369 -9.72 -10.89 41.99
N CYS A 370 -9.75 -11.29 40.72
CA CYS A 370 -9.64 -12.71 40.30
C CYS A 370 -8.32 -13.09 39.60
N ARG A 371 -7.45 -12.10 39.30
CA ARG A 371 -6.14 -12.24 38.63
C ARG A 371 -5.36 -13.52 38.99
N GLY A 372 -5.21 -13.83 40.28
CA GLY A 372 -4.43 -14.99 40.73
C GLY A 372 -5.05 -16.34 40.36
N LEU A 373 -6.39 -16.43 40.39
CA LEU A 373 -7.12 -17.63 39.96
C LEU A 373 -7.05 -17.78 38.43
N MET A 374 -7.25 -16.68 37.70
CA MET A 374 -7.12 -16.67 36.24
C MET A 374 -5.73 -17.09 35.79
N LEU A 375 -4.66 -16.61 36.44
CA LEU A 375 -3.28 -17.01 36.15
C LEU A 375 -3.07 -18.53 36.32
N MET A 376 -3.66 -19.14 37.35
CA MET A 376 -3.64 -20.59 37.53
C MET A 376 -4.42 -21.34 36.44
N GLU A 377 -5.62 -20.87 36.07
CA GLU A 377 -6.43 -21.53 35.05
C GLU A 377 -5.84 -21.42 33.64
N VAL A 378 -5.20 -20.30 33.28
CA VAL A 378 -4.55 -20.17 31.96
C VAL A 378 -3.30 -21.02 31.83
N GLU A 379 -2.54 -21.19 32.92
CA GLU A 379 -1.32 -22.01 32.95
C GLU A 379 -1.61 -23.51 33.00
N ASN A 380 -2.67 -23.93 33.71
CA ASN A 380 -3.06 -25.35 33.80
C ASN A 380 -3.96 -25.82 32.66
N MET A 381 -4.85 -24.95 32.13
CA MET A 381 -5.96 -25.39 31.27
C MET A 381 -6.19 -24.53 30.02
N TYR A 382 -6.49 -23.24 30.15
CA TYR A 382 -6.99 -22.46 28.99
C TYR A 382 -5.98 -22.38 27.85
N LEU A 383 -4.70 -22.07 28.12
CA LEU A 383 -3.71 -21.95 27.04
C LEU A 383 -3.55 -23.27 26.25
N TYR A 384 -3.53 -24.41 26.94
CA TYR A 384 -3.49 -25.73 26.29
C TYR A 384 -4.76 -25.99 25.47
N ASN A 385 -5.94 -25.71 26.06
CA ASN A 385 -7.24 -25.92 25.42
C ASN A 385 -7.53 -24.93 24.27
N GLU A 386 -6.83 -23.81 24.18
CA GLU A 386 -6.92 -22.88 23.04
C GLU A 386 -5.96 -23.29 21.91
N LEU A 387 -4.73 -23.70 22.23
CA LEU A 387 -3.73 -24.08 21.23
C LEU A 387 -4.08 -25.39 20.53
N ASN A 388 -4.62 -26.40 21.22
CA ASN A 388 -4.89 -27.71 20.62
C ASN A 388 -5.96 -27.72 19.50
N PRO A 389 -7.18 -27.17 19.69
CA PRO A 389 -8.22 -27.16 18.65
C PRO A 389 -8.01 -26.05 17.60
N ASN A 390 -7.04 -25.16 17.79
CA ASN A 390 -6.74 -24.05 16.88
C ASN A 390 -5.30 -24.13 16.33
N PRO A 391 -5.04 -24.95 15.29
CA PRO A 391 -3.71 -25.10 14.69
C PRO A 391 -3.08 -23.79 14.20
N GLN A 392 -3.90 -22.81 13.82
CA GLN A 392 -3.44 -21.45 13.46
C GLN A 392 -2.87 -20.73 14.68
N PHE A 393 -3.61 -20.65 15.79
CA PHE A 393 -3.10 -20.05 17.02
C PHE A 393 -1.87 -20.79 17.56
N ASN A 394 -1.89 -22.12 17.53
CA ASN A 394 -0.75 -22.98 17.91
C ASN A 394 0.52 -22.66 17.11
N THR A 395 0.38 -22.52 15.79
CA THR A 395 1.48 -22.15 14.89
C THR A 395 1.98 -20.75 15.18
N SER A 396 1.09 -19.76 15.34
CA SER A 396 1.47 -18.38 15.67
C SER A 396 2.18 -18.28 17.03
N TRP A 397 1.66 -18.95 18.07
CA TRP A 397 2.20 -18.94 19.43
C TRP A 397 3.60 -19.56 19.48
N ASN A 398 3.80 -20.71 18.86
CA ASN A 398 5.12 -21.35 18.79
C ASN A 398 6.11 -20.63 17.86
N MET A 399 5.64 -19.79 16.93
CA MET A 399 6.51 -18.86 16.20
C MET A 399 6.82 -17.57 16.99
N ALA A 400 5.98 -17.20 17.96
CA ALA A 400 6.21 -16.07 18.85
C ALA A 400 7.14 -16.42 20.01
N LYS A 401 6.94 -17.57 20.66
CA LYS A 401 7.64 -17.96 21.90
C LYS A 401 9.18 -17.92 21.84
N PRO A 402 9.87 -18.29 20.73
CA PRO A 402 11.33 -18.13 20.62
C PRO A 402 11.83 -16.68 20.55
N HIS A 403 10.94 -15.72 20.31
CA HIS A 403 11.24 -14.28 20.26
C HIS A 403 10.74 -13.54 21.52
N ALA A 404 10.07 -14.25 22.44
CA ALA A 404 9.58 -13.69 23.68
C ALA A 404 10.76 -13.39 24.62
N ILE A 405 10.97 -12.11 24.94
CA ILE A 405 12.01 -11.69 25.89
C ILE A 405 11.38 -11.57 27.29
N PRO A 406 11.67 -12.47 28.25
CA PRO A 406 11.33 -12.25 29.65
C PRO A 406 12.29 -11.21 30.25
N HIS A 407 11.76 -10.19 30.93
CA HIS A 407 12.56 -9.07 31.44
C HIS A 407 12.54 -9.01 32.98
N GLY A 408 13.26 -9.94 33.60
CA GLY A 408 13.22 -10.16 35.05
C GLY A 408 11.87 -10.73 35.52
N ASP A 409 11.59 -10.63 36.82
CA ASP A 409 10.39 -11.21 37.47
C ASP A 409 9.05 -10.51 37.13
N LEU A 410 9.03 -9.70 36.06
CA LEU A 410 7.91 -8.86 35.65
C LEU A 410 6.86 -9.63 34.84
N LEU A 411 7.28 -10.17 33.70
CA LEU A 411 6.43 -10.82 32.72
C LEU A 411 6.94 -12.24 32.50
N LYS A 412 6.04 -13.23 32.57
CA LYS A 412 6.38 -14.61 32.20
C LYS A 412 6.62 -14.67 30.69
N THR A 413 7.28 -15.73 30.24
CA THR A 413 7.51 -15.99 28.80
C THR A 413 6.21 -15.93 28.01
N GLU A 414 5.10 -16.38 28.60
CA GLU A 414 3.74 -16.41 28.06
C GLU A 414 3.20 -14.99 27.80
N HIS A 415 3.38 -14.04 28.73
CA HIS A 415 3.04 -12.63 28.53
C HIS A 415 3.84 -12.01 27.37
N SER A 416 5.17 -12.17 27.38
CA SER A 416 6.02 -11.67 26.28
C SER A 416 5.71 -12.37 24.94
N THR A 417 5.27 -13.63 24.97
CA THR A 417 4.78 -14.37 23.78
C THR A 417 3.48 -13.77 23.27
N ALA A 418 2.53 -13.46 24.15
CA ALA A 418 1.26 -12.84 23.80
C ALA A 418 1.45 -11.44 23.17
N ILE A 419 2.26 -10.58 23.80
CA ILE A 419 2.57 -9.24 23.24
C ILE A 419 3.20 -9.38 21.84
N TYR A 420 4.25 -10.19 21.71
CA TYR A 420 4.95 -10.37 20.43
C TYR A 420 4.04 -10.97 19.36
N LEU A 421 3.20 -11.95 19.71
CA LEU A 421 2.21 -12.54 18.80
C LEU A 421 1.20 -11.50 18.31
N TYR A 422 0.73 -10.64 19.21
CA TYR A 422 -0.27 -9.62 18.92
C TYR A 422 0.30 -8.51 18.04
N ALA A 423 1.41 -7.89 18.47
CA ALA A 423 2.11 -6.79 17.79
C ALA A 423 2.66 -7.17 16.39
N LYS A 424 2.89 -8.45 16.12
CA LYS A 424 3.52 -8.89 14.86
C LYS A 424 2.67 -8.61 13.62
N HIS A 425 1.34 -8.55 13.77
CA HIS A 425 0.27 -8.17 12.81
C HIS A 425 0.22 -8.85 11.41
N LEU A 426 1.37 -9.11 10.80
CA LEU A 426 1.59 -9.64 9.46
C LEU A 426 1.21 -11.13 9.39
N PRO A 427 0.16 -11.51 8.62
CA PRO A 427 0.00 -12.89 8.22
C PRO A 427 1.15 -13.29 7.28
N ARG A 428 1.63 -14.54 7.40
CA ARG A 428 2.33 -15.17 6.27
C ARG A 428 1.33 -15.40 5.14
N LEU A 429 1.86 -15.48 3.91
CA LEU A 429 1.17 -16.09 2.77
C LEU A 429 0.37 -17.33 3.21
N ASN A 430 -0.93 -17.31 2.95
CA ASN A 430 -1.91 -18.37 3.24
C ASN A 430 -2.20 -18.68 4.73
N SER A 431 -1.76 -17.84 5.68
CA SER A 431 -2.30 -17.83 7.06
C SER A 431 -3.33 -16.70 7.23
N LYS A 432 -4.43 -16.96 7.94
CA LYS A 432 -5.25 -15.88 8.49
C LYS A 432 -4.44 -15.13 9.56
N SER A 433 -4.66 -13.82 9.71
CA SER A 433 -4.00 -13.04 10.76
C SER A 433 -4.70 -13.29 12.10
N ILE A 434 -3.98 -13.90 13.04
CA ILE A 434 -4.50 -14.21 14.38
C ILE A 434 -4.93 -12.94 15.13
N TYR A 435 -4.29 -11.79 14.86
CA TYR A 435 -4.70 -10.46 15.35
C TYR A 435 -6.12 -10.10 14.92
N LEU A 436 -6.52 -10.37 13.67
CA LEU A 436 -7.87 -10.08 13.16
C LEU A 436 -8.90 -11.06 13.72
N ASP A 437 -8.59 -12.37 13.75
CA ASP A 437 -9.50 -13.38 14.30
C ASP A 437 -9.70 -13.19 15.83
N PHE A 438 -8.65 -12.78 16.56
CA PHE A 438 -8.70 -12.46 17.99
C PHE A 438 -9.49 -11.19 18.27
N ASN A 439 -9.13 -10.05 17.66
CA ASN A 439 -9.83 -8.78 17.92
C ASN A 439 -11.30 -8.84 17.52
N LYS A 440 -11.65 -9.59 16.47
CA LYS A 440 -13.06 -9.88 16.16
C LYS A 440 -13.75 -10.63 17.30
N ALA A 441 -13.13 -11.69 17.83
CA ALA A 441 -13.68 -12.47 18.93
C ALA A 441 -13.78 -11.65 20.24
N VAL A 442 -12.87 -10.70 20.48
CA VAL A 442 -13.00 -9.72 21.58
C VAL A 442 -14.21 -8.82 21.35
N GLN A 443 -14.33 -8.20 20.17
CA GLN A 443 -15.39 -7.23 19.86
C GLN A 443 -16.83 -7.78 19.94
N GLU A 444 -17.03 -9.06 19.62
CA GLU A 444 -18.33 -9.73 19.62
C GLU A 444 -18.58 -10.59 20.89
N GLY A 445 -17.57 -10.77 21.74
CA GLY A 445 -17.47 -11.94 22.63
C GLY A 445 -18.20 -11.86 23.98
N ASN A 446 -18.57 -10.67 24.49
CA ASN A 446 -19.04 -10.49 25.87
C ASN A 446 -20.18 -11.44 26.25
N SER A 447 -21.27 -11.42 25.47
CA SER A 447 -22.46 -12.25 25.70
C SER A 447 -22.22 -13.77 25.67
N ALA A 448 -21.07 -14.21 25.14
CA ALA A 448 -20.67 -15.61 25.02
C ALA A 448 -19.32 -15.92 25.69
N TYR A 449 -18.85 -15.04 26.60
CA TYR A 449 -17.54 -15.16 27.22
C TYR A 449 -17.35 -16.48 27.97
N MET A 450 -18.36 -16.91 28.73
CA MET A 450 -18.33 -18.16 29.50
C MET A 450 -18.61 -19.43 28.67
N THR A 451 -18.94 -19.31 27.38
CA THR A 451 -19.53 -20.42 26.60
C THR A 451 -18.87 -20.70 25.25
N SER A 452 -18.44 -19.67 24.50
CA SER A 452 -17.83 -19.87 23.18
C SER A 452 -16.76 -18.84 22.76
N PHE A 453 -16.33 -17.97 23.67
CA PHE A 453 -15.07 -17.24 23.49
C PHE A 453 -13.89 -18.25 23.44
N LYS A 454 -12.83 -17.92 22.69
CA LYS A 454 -11.82 -18.90 22.23
C LYS A 454 -10.38 -18.51 22.55
N TYR A 455 -10.22 -17.50 23.40
CA TYR A 455 -8.98 -16.75 23.59
C TYR A 455 -8.88 -16.19 25.02
N HIS A 456 -9.40 -16.91 26.01
CA HIS A 456 -9.36 -16.52 27.44
C HIS A 456 -7.93 -16.29 27.91
N ALA A 457 -7.00 -17.20 27.57
CA ALA A 457 -5.59 -17.08 27.90
C ALA A 457 -4.92 -15.93 27.14
N LEU A 458 -5.17 -15.78 25.84
CA LEU A 458 -4.61 -14.66 25.07
C LEU A 458 -5.12 -13.30 25.55
N HIS A 459 -6.42 -13.18 25.86
CA HIS A 459 -7.01 -11.97 26.44
C HIS A 459 -6.40 -11.67 27.81
N PHE A 460 -6.35 -12.67 28.70
CA PHE A 460 -5.76 -12.54 30.03
C PHE A 460 -4.28 -12.13 29.97
N TYR A 461 -3.43 -12.82 29.20
CA TYR A 461 -2.01 -12.49 29.14
C TYR A 461 -1.74 -11.09 28.55
N LEU A 462 -2.58 -10.60 27.63
CA LEU A 462 -2.47 -9.22 27.13
C LEU A 462 -2.93 -8.20 28.19
N THR A 463 -4.09 -8.41 28.83
CA THR A 463 -4.61 -7.53 29.91
C THR A 463 -3.63 -7.46 31.09
N ASP A 464 -3.19 -8.60 31.60
CA ASP A 464 -2.27 -8.68 32.74
C ASP A 464 -0.90 -8.05 32.40
N ALA A 465 -0.38 -8.28 31.19
CA ALA A 465 0.86 -7.64 30.77
C ALA A 465 0.74 -6.12 30.67
N ILE A 466 -0.39 -5.59 30.17
CA ILE A 466 -0.66 -4.15 30.15
C ILE A 466 -0.65 -3.62 31.58
N GLN A 467 -1.39 -4.23 32.51
CA GLN A 467 -1.46 -3.80 33.92
C GLN A 467 -0.08 -3.77 34.58
N ILE A 468 0.68 -4.88 34.52
CA ILE A 468 2.03 -5.00 35.10
C ILE A 468 2.99 -3.92 34.54
N LEU A 469 2.97 -3.69 33.23
CA LEU A 469 3.80 -2.67 32.59
C LEU A 469 3.31 -1.26 32.96
N ARG A 470 2.00 -1.07 33.10
CA ARG A 470 1.36 0.23 33.38
C ARG A 470 1.69 0.74 34.77
N GLU A 471 1.62 -0.11 35.79
CA GLU A 471 1.96 0.23 37.18
C GLU A 471 3.34 0.88 37.30
N ARG A 472 4.35 0.34 36.59
CA ARG A 472 5.72 0.87 36.59
C ARG A 472 5.93 2.08 35.68
N GLN A 473 5.04 2.30 34.71
CA GLN A 473 5.12 3.41 33.76
C GLN A 473 4.39 4.67 34.26
N GLY A 474 3.43 4.53 35.18
CA GLY A 474 2.86 5.61 35.99
C GLY A 474 2.02 6.63 35.20
N ALA A 475 2.66 7.66 34.67
CA ALA A 475 1.98 8.77 34.00
C ALA A 475 1.21 8.31 32.75
N CYS A 476 0.09 8.98 32.42
CA CYS A 476 -0.63 8.76 31.16
C CYS A 476 0.27 9.10 29.96
N LYS A 477 -0.01 8.50 28.80
CA LYS A 477 0.86 8.54 27.63
C LYS A 477 0.13 9.06 26.42
N GLU A 478 0.73 10.03 25.75
CA GLU A 478 0.30 10.49 24.44
C GLU A 478 0.75 9.49 23.38
N ALA A 479 -0.22 8.84 22.74
CA ALA A 479 -0.02 7.86 21.69
C ALA A 479 -0.82 8.24 20.44
N PHE A 480 -0.34 7.84 19.27
CA PHE A 480 -0.89 8.23 17.97
C PHE A 480 -1.34 6.98 17.21
N HIS A 481 -2.60 6.94 16.80
CA HIS A 481 -3.14 5.93 15.88
C HIS A 481 -3.53 6.57 14.55
N ARG A 482 -3.32 5.85 13.45
CA ARG A 482 -3.51 6.34 12.08
C ARG A 482 -4.16 5.25 11.23
N THR A 483 -5.30 5.56 10.62
CA THR A 483 -6.12 4.58 9.90
C THR A 483 -6.88 5.18 8.72
N ASN A 484 -7.23 4.34 7.75
CA ASN A 484 -8.03 4.72 6.58
C ASN A 484 -9.52 4.37 6.73
N LYS A 485 -9.97 4.01 7.94
CA LYS A 485 -11.38 3.88 8.30
C LYS A 485 -12.02 5.25 8.45
N LYS A 486 -13.24 5.43 7.94
CA LYS A 486 -14.06 6.63 8.18
C LYS A 486 -14.86 6.48 9.47
N PHE A 487 -14.87 7.52 10.29
CA PHE A 487 -15.64 7.62 11.53
C PHE A 487 -16.51 8.88 11.54
N ASP A 488 -17.48 8.91 12.44
CA ASP A 488 -18.40 10.03 12.60
C ASP A 488 -17.74 11.26 13.25
N LEU A 489 -18.19 12.44 12.84
CA LEU A 489 -17.75 13.74 13.34
C LEU A 489 -18.70 14.29 14.41
N SER A 490 -19.90 13.72 14.60
CA SER A 490 -20.84 14.18 15.64
C SER A 490 -20.40 13.82 17.07
N VAL A 491 -19.45 12.89 17.21
CA VAL A 491 -19.04 12.27 18.48
C VAL A 491 -18.20 13.19 19.40
N LEU A 492 -18.06 14.48 19.09
CA LEU A 492 -17.40 15.43 19.99
C LEU A 492 -18.09 15.42 21.37
N ASN A 493 -17.29 15.41 22.44
CA ASN A 493 -17.71 15.26 23.84
C ASN A 493 -18.41 13.94 24.19
N HIS A 494 -18.44 12.93 23.31
CA HIS A 494 -18.98 11.61 23.63
C HIS A 494 -17.92 10.70 24.26
N GLU A 495 -18.38 9.76 25.11
CA GLU A 495 -17.57 8.63 25.57
C GLU A 495 -17.52 7.54 24.48
N ILE A 496 -16.32 7.03 24.20
CA ILE A 496 -16.07 5.97 23.23
C ILE A 496 -15.13 4.91 23.79
N ARG A 497 -15.14 3.71 23.20
CA ARG A 497 -14.14 2.65 23.40
C ARG A 497 -13.66 2.11 22.06
N PHE A 498 -12.44 1.57 22.02
CA PHE A 498 -12.00 0.82 20.83
C PHE A 498 -12.70 -0.55 20.71
N GLY A 499 -13.16 -1.13 21.82
CA GLY A 499 -13.86 -2.42 21.84
C GLY A 499 -13.01 -3.63 21.43
N THR A 500 -11.70 -3.41 21.23
CA THR A 500 -10.66 -4.40 21.01
C THR A 500 -9.39 -3.89 21.70
N PHE A 501 -8.37 -4.72 21.82
CA PHE A 501 -7.02 -4.18 22.01
C PHE A 501 -6.66 -3.29 20.81
N ALA A 502 -5.84 -2.26 21.00
CA ALA A 502 -5.41 -1.37 19.92
C ALA A 502 -3.92 -1.06 20.01
N THR A 503 -3.18 -1.24 18.91
CA THR A 503 -1.80 -0.75 18.78
C THR A 503 -1.81 0.71 18.34
N SER A 504 -1.15 1.54 19.14
CA SER A 504 -0.84 2.94 18.86
C SER A 504 0.66 3.14 19.01
N SER A 505 1.18 4.34 18.79
CA SER A 505 2.62 4.61 18.89
C SER A 505 2.93 5.88 19.67
N LEU A 506 4.00 5.90 20.45
CA LEU A 506 4.55 7.14 21.03
C LEU A 506 5.19 8.08 19.97
N ARG A 507 5.07 7.75 18.69
CA ARG A 507 5.61 8.49 17.55
C ARG A 507 4.50 8.86 16.57
N SER A 508 4.18 10.15 16.53
CA SER A 508 3.18 10.74 15.63
C SER A 508 3.52 10.62 14.14
N ASP A 509 4.76 10.29 13.79
CA ASP A 509 5.29 10.23 12.42
C ASP A 509 5.24 8.83 11.77
N LEU A 510 4.87 7.77 12.51
CA LEU A 510 5.03 6.39 12.03
C LEU A 510 3.77 5.60 11.68
N THR A 511 2.65 5.79 12.38
CA THR A 511 1.56 4.79 12.30
C THR A 511 0.88 4.78 10.94
N ASN A 512 0.53 3.58 10.45
CA ASN A 512 -0.20 3.41 9.19
C ASN A 512 -0.89 2.03 9.17
N PHE A 513 -1.95 1.87 9.97
CA PHE A 513 -2.57 0.57 10.21
C PHE A 513 -3.81 0.35 9.32
N GLY A 514 -3.64 -0.42 8.25
CA GLY A 514 -4.74 -0.80 7.35
C GLY A 514 -4.37 -1.90 6.34
N ASN A 515 -4.90 -3.11 6.54
CA ASN A 515 -4.88 -4.16 5.53
C ASN A 515 -5.92 -3.85 4.44
N ILE A 516 -5.50 -3.79 3.17
CA ILE A 516 -6.37 -3.49 2.02
C ILE A 516 -6.42 -4.71 1.09
N PHE A 517 -7.63 -5.20 0.80
CA PHE A 517 -7.89 -6.23 -0.21
C PHE A 517 -8.54 -5.61 -1.44
N GLU A 518 -8.29 -6.17 -2.62
CA GLU A 518 -8.75 -5.62 -3.89
C GLU A 518 -9.70 -6.60 -4.61
N VAL A 519 -10.87 -6.11 -5.02
CA VAL A 519 -11.84 -6.88 -5.82
C VAL A 519 -11.42 -6.79 -7.29
N THR A 520 -10.71 -7.81 -7.78
CA THR A 520 -10.08 -7.77 -9.12
C THR A 520 -11.00 -8.25 -10.24
N LYS A 521 -12.09 -8.96 -9.92
CA LYS A 521 -13.07 -9.40 -10.92
C LYS A 521 -14.44 -9.68 -10.32
N ILE A 522 -15.49 -9.28 -11.04
CA ILE A 522 -16.87 -9.73 -10.83
C ILE A 522 -17.35 -10.37 -12.13
N GLN A 523 -17.97 -11.54 -12.05
CA GLN A 523 -18.67 -12.15 -13.18
C GLN A 523 -20.09 -12.55 -12.78
N THR A 524 -21.07 -12.05 -13.52
CA THR A 524 -22.43 -12.59 -13.56
C THR A 524 -22.51 -13.62 -14.69
N LYS A 525 -23.17 -14.75 -14.44
CA LYS A 525 -23.46 -15.75 -15.48
C LYS A 525 -24.92 -16.16 -15.43
N SER A 526 -25.67 -15.82 -16.47
CA SER A 526 -27.05 -16.25 -16.67
C SER A 526 -27.11 -17.38 -17.69
N PRO A 527 -27.22 -18.65 -17.26
CA PRO A 527 -27.76 -19.71 -18.10
C PRO A 527 -29.30 -19.57 -18.13
N VAL A 528 -29.90 -19.86 -19.29
CA VAL A 528 -31.36 -19.82 -19.47
C VAL A 528 -32.03 -20.94 -18.66
N ASN A 529 -33.27 -20.68 -18.20
CA ASN A 529 -34.17 -21.53 -17.41
C ASN A 529 -33.85 -21.72 -15.91
N ASN A 530 -34.69 -21.06 -15.09
CA ASN A 530 -34.99 -21.25 -13.67
C ASN A 530 -33.88 -21.08 -12.60
N LEU A 531 -33.97 -19.93 -11.92
CA LEU A 531 -33.76 -19.76 -10.47
C LEU A 531 -32.37 -20.08 -9.88
N LEU A 532 -31.30 -19.46 -10.40
CA LEU A 532 -30.19 -19.02 -9.53
C LEU A 532 -29.33 -17.90 -10.19
N CYS A 533 -29.39 -16.68 -9.66
CA CYS A 533 -28.46 -15.61 -10.05
C CYS A 533 -27.11 -15.82 -9.37
N LYS A 534 -26.13 -16.33 -10.12
CA LYS A 534 -24.80 -16.68 -9.58
C LYS A 534 -23.77 -15.60 -9.87
N VAL A 535 -23.57 -14.72 -8.89
CA VAL A 535 -22.45 -13.75 -8.87
C VAL A 535 -21.20 -14.46 -8.36
N VAL A 536 -20.10 -14.33 -9.09
CA VAL A 536 -18.77 -14.81 -8.67
C VAL A 536 -17.83 -13.62 -8.57
N CYS A 537 -17.36 -13.35 -7.36
CA CYS A 537 -16.34 -12.34 -7.07
C CYS A 537 -14.98 -13.01 -6.88
N THR A 538 -13.92 -12.42 -7.42
CA THR A 538 -12.52 -12.82 -7.18
C THR A 538 -11.83 -11.72 -6.39
N LEU A 539 -11.23 -12.08 -5.25
CA LEU A 539 -10.51 -11.18 -4.35
C LEU A 539 -9.00 -11.46 -4.46
N LYS A 540 -8.17 -10.43 -4.51
CA LYS A 540 -6.70 -10.58 -4.44
C LYS A 540 -6.13 -9.88 -3.22
N SER A 541 -5.23 -10.58 -2.53
CA SER A 541 -4.40 -10.01 -1.47
C SER A 541 -3.20 -9.29 -2.08
N LYS A 542 -2.95 -8.04 -1.70
CA LYS A 542 -1.76 -7.28 -2.11
C LYS A 542 -0.58 -7.68 -1.22
N GLY A 543 0.26 -8.59 -1.72
CA GLY A 543 1.49 -9.04 -1.04
C GLY A 543 1.81 -10.54 -1.16
N GLY A 544 1.05 -11.32 -1.92
CA GLY A 544 1.26 -12.76 -2.09
C GLY A 544 1.43 -13.20 -3.54
N ASP A 545 2.50 -13.95 -3.82
CA ASP A 545 2.90 -14.40 -5.17
C ASP A 545 2.20 -15.72 -5.60
N SER A 546 0.91 -15.87 -5.25
CA SER A 546 0.09 -17.03 -5.61
C SER A 546 -1.40 -16.67 -5.63
N ASP A 547 -2.13 -17.06 -6.67
CA ASP A 547 -3.54 -16.70 -6.85
C ASP A 547 -4.49 -17.49 -5.92
N LEU A 548 -4.98 -16.80 -4.88
CA LEU A 548 -6.04 -17.26 -3.98
C LEU A 548 -7.40 -17.31 -4.70
N ASN A 549 -7.73 -18.48 -5.27
CA ASN A 549 -9.02 -18.75 -5.92
C ASN A 549 -10.17 -18.94 -4.91
N CYS A 550 -10.43 -17.93 -4.08
CA CYS A 550 -11.63 -17.85 -3.26
C CYS A 550 -12.86 -17.66 -4.15
N LYS A 551 -13.72 -18.68 -4.20
CA LYS A 551 -14.92 -18.72 -5.05
C LYS A 551 -16.17 -18.44 -4.22
N LEU A 552 -16.50 -17.16 -4.03
CA LEU A 552 -17.78 -16.80 -3.43
C LEU A 552 -18.93 -17.29 -4.32
N ILE A 553 -19.94 -17.91 -3.72
CA ILE A 553 -21.16 -18.32 -4.39
C ILE A 553 -22.32 -17.73 -3.59
N LEU A 554 -22.89 -16.64 -4.10
CA LEU A 554 -24.21 -16.19 -3.69
C LEU A 554 -25.25 -17.14 -4.31
N SER A 555 -26.13 -17.68 -3.47
CA SER A 555 -27.24 -18.55 -3.87
C SER A 555 -28.45 -18.28 -2.99
N GLY A 556 -29.46 -17.62 -3.56
CA GLY A 556 -30.76 -17.40 -2.93
C GLY A 556 -31.88 -17.91 -3.86
N VAL A 557 -32.93 -18.46 -3.26
CA VAL A 557 -34.16 -18.86 -3.98
C VAL A 557 -35.13 -17.69 -3.93
N ILE A 558 -35.55 -17.20 -5.10
CA ILE A 558 -36.57 -16.14 -5.20
C ILE A 558 -37.93 -16.80 -5.32
N THR A 559 -38.72 -16.80 -4.25
CA THR A 559 -40.14 -17.17 -4.32
C THR A 559 -40.99 -15.94 -4.64
N TYR A 560 -41.90 -16.13 -5.60
CA TYR A 560 -42.88 -15.17 -6.14
C TYR A 560 -42.36 -14.11 -7.12
N PHE A 561 -43.01 -14.09 -8.29
CA PHE A 561 -42.90 -13.08 -9.34
C PHE A 561 -43.95 -11.99 -9.14
N CYS A 562 -43.56 -10.73 -9.33
CA CYS A 562 -44.35 -9.77 -10.11
C CYS A 562 -43.42 -8.73 -10.76
N ASN A 563 -43.90 -8.06 -11.81
CA ASN A 563 -43.04 -7.43 -12.81
C ASN A 563 -42.42 -6.08 -12.40
N THR A 564 -41.45 -5.64 -13.21
CA THR A 564 -40.92 -4.27 -13.31
C THR A 564 -40.24 -3.69 -12.06
N SER A 565 -39.02 -4.16 -11.75
CA SER A 565 -37.92 -3.32 -11.24
C SER A 565 -36.57 -4.02 -11.44
N CYS A 566 -35.67 -3.42 -12.24
CA CYS A 566 -34.26 -3.81 -12.29
C CYS A 566 -33.50 -3.00 -11.23
N PHE A 567 -33.01 -3.65 -10.18
CA PHE A 567 -32.19 -2.97 -9.16
C PHE A 567 -30.78 -2.71 -9.68
N GLU A 568 -30.36 -1.44 -9.62
CA GLU A 568 -28.98 -1.05 -9.82
C GLU A 568 -28.18 -1.43 -8.56
N ILE A 569 -27.27 -2.40 -8.68
CA ILE A 569 -26.34 -2.73 -7.59
C ILE A 569 -25.18 -1.72 -7.65
N ASN A 570 -25.41 -0.56 -7.05
CA ASN A 570 -24.41 0.48 -6.89
C ASN A 570 -23.39 0.04 -5.81
N ILE A 571 -22.33 -0.66 -6.21
CA ILE A 571 -21.26 -1.10 -5.29
C ILE A 571 -20.40 0.12 -4.94
N GLY A 572 -20.78 0.80 -3.85
CA GLY A 572 -19.95 1.81 -3.21
C GLY A 572 -18.57 1.26 -2.84
N VAL A 573 -17.55 2.11 -2.91
CA VAL A 573 -16.15 1.73 -2.66
C VAL A 573 -15.92 1.50 -1.16
N GLY A 574 -16.25 0.28 -0.71
CA GLY A 574 -16.11 -0.17 0.69
C GLY A 574 -16.86 -1.46 1.02
N ALA A 575 -17.91 -1.80 0.25
CA ALA A 575 -18.88 -2.87 0.51
C ALA A 575 -18.31 -4.17 1.14
N ASN A 576 -18.58 -4.37 2.43
CA ASN A 576 -18.09 -5.49 3.24
C ASN A 576 -19.01 -6.73 3.15
N LEU A 577 -18.49 -7.85 2.65
CA LEU A 577 -19.25 -9.10 2.44
C LEU A 577 -19.24 -10.03 3.67
N THR A 578 -20.03 -9.70 4.69
CA THR A 578 -20.34 -10.61 5.80
C THR A 578 -21.32 -11.71 5.38
N TYR A 579 -20.86 -12.95 5.37
CA TYR A 579 -21.73 -14.10 5.04
C TYR A 579 -22.38 -14.69 6.30
N TYR A 580 -23.70 -14.51 6.43
CA TYR A 580 -24.55 -15.27 7.36
C TYR A 580 -24.54 -16.77 6.99
N SER A 581 -24.46 -17.66 7.97
CA SER A 581 -24.74 -19.09 7.78
C SER A 581 -25.77 -19.59 8.79
N ALA A 582 -27.03 -19.22 8.58
CA ALA A 582 -28.15 -19.82 9.29
C ALA A 582 -28.40 -21.25 8.77
N TYR A 583 -28.32 -22.24 9.66
CA TYR A 583 -28.72 -23.61 9.35
C TYR A 583 -30.25 -23.72 9.30
N ILE A 584 -30.78 -24.31 8.23
CA ILE A 584 -32.12 -24.90 8.21
C ILE A 584 -31.97 -26.38 7.84
N ASN A 585 -32.64 -27.25 8.59
CA ASN A 585 -32.45 -28.71 8.52
C ASN A 585 -33.00 -29.34 7.23
N GLU A 586 -32.22 -30.21 6.60
CA GLU A 586 -32.77 -31.24 5.71
C GLU A 586 -33.39 -32.38 6.52
N ARG A 587 -34.58 -32.86 6.13
CA ARG A 587 -35.00 -34.23 6.43
C ARG A 587 -35.82 -34.83 5.27
N GLN A 588 -35.50 -36.11 5.00
CA GLN A 588 -36.28 -37.11 4.25
C GLN A 588 -36.30 -37.07 2.70
N LYS A 589 -35.29 -37.75 2.13
CA LYS A 589 -35.44 -38.96 1.28
C LYS A 589 -36.51 -38.96 0.16
N ALA A 590 -36.07 -38.91 -1.10
CA ALA A 590 -36.38 -39.94 -2.12
C ALA A 590 -35.51 -39.84 -3.40
N LYS A 591 -35.31 -40.97 -4.08
CA LYS A 591 -34.94 -41.16 -5.51
C LYS A 591 -36.05 -42.06 -6.13
N PRO A 592 -36.21 -42.21 -7.47
CA PRO A 592 -35.40 -41.76 -8.61
C PRO A 592 -36.20 -40.74 -9.49
N SER A 593 -36.23 -40.63 -10.84
CA SER A 593 -35.60 -41.33 -11.99
C SER A 593 -35.66 -40.51 -13.31
N ILE A 594 -34.63 -40.64 -14.15
CA ILE A 594 -34.61 -40.86 -15.63
C ILE A 594 -35.53 -40.01 -16.57
N HIS A 595 -34.91 -39.49 -17.64
CA HIS A 595 -35.47 -38.96 -18.91
C HIS A 595 -36.43 -37.74 -18.86
N GLU A 596 -35.97 -36.61 -19.42
CA GLU A 596 -36.49 -35.92 -20.62
C GLU A 596 -35.72 -34.59 -20.77
N LEU A 597 -34.69 -34.47 -21.62
CA LEU A 597 -34.72 -34.24 -23.08
C LEU A 597 -35.54 -33.03 -23.58
N LYS A 598 -34.79 -31.99 -24.00
CA LYS A 598 -35.12 -31.03 -25.07
C LYS A 598 -36.39 -30.17 -24.93
N LYS A 599 -36.20 -29.00 -24.33
CA LYS A 599 -36.45 -27.72 -25.04
C LYS A 599 -35.54 -26.61 -24.51
#